data_AF-A0A0U1MW50-F1
#
_entry.id   AF-A0A0U1MW50-F1
#
_cell.length_a   1.000
_cell.length_b   1.000
_cell.length_c   1.000
_cell.angle_alpha   90.00
_cell.angle_beta   90.00
_cell.angle_gamma   90.00
#
_symmetry.space_group_name_H-M   'P 1'
#
loop_
_entity.id
_entity.type
_entity.pdbx_description
1 polymer ?
#
loop_
_entity_poly.entity_id
_entity_poly.type
_entity_poly.pdbx_seq_one_letter_code
_entity_poly.pdbx_strand_id
1 'polypeptide(L)'
;MQLISMLDMIGGKKLKIVNYILDNVHLSNNTMIATTREIAKATGTSLQTVITTLKILEEGNIIKRKTGVLMLNPELLMRGDDQKQKYLLLEFGNFEQEANEKQENALSDYYSFKD
;
A
#
# COMPACT_ATOMS: atom_id res chain seq x y z
N MET A 1 6.59 -19.33 2.29
CA MET A 1 5.90 -20.06 1.20
C MET A 1 4.87 -19.21 0.43
N GLN A 2 4.21 -18.19 1.03
CA GLN A 2 3.22 -17.33 0.33
C GLN A 2 3.79 -16.31 -0.66
N LEU A 3 4.87 -15.59 -0.31
CA LEU A 3 5.41 -14.54 -1.19
C LEU A 3 5.99 -15.11 -2.50
N ILE A 4 6.72 -16.23 -2.41
CA ILE A 4 7.36 -16.89 -3.57
C ILE A 4 6.31 -17.44 -4.55
N SER A 5 5.23 -18.03 -4.05
CA SER A 5 4.15 -18.55 -4.90
C SER A 5 3.34 -17.44 -5.58
N MET A 6 3.17 -16.29 -4.93
CA MET A 6 2.60 -15.10 -5.59
C MET A 6 3.55 -14.49 -6.63
N LEU A 7 4.86 -14.46 -6.37
CA LEU A 7 5.85 -14.00 -7.34
C LEU A 7 5.89 -14.89 -8.60
N ASP A 8 5.76 -16.21 -8.45
CA ASP A 8 5.66 -17.16 -9.57
C ASP A 8 4.35 -16.98 -10.37
N MET A 9 3.24 -16.60 -9.73
CA MET A 9 1.99 -16.21 -10.42
C MET A 9 2.10 -14.84 -11.12
N ILE A 10 2.97 -13.96 -10.63
CA ILE A 10 3.19 -12.60 -11.10
C ILE A 10 4.36 -12.61 -12.10
N GLY A 11 4.17 -13.25 -13.26
CA GLY A 11 5.09 -13.16 -14.38
C GLY A 11 4.96 -11.85 -15.19
N GLY A 12 6.03 -11.42 -15.85
CA GLY A 12 6.00 -10.36 -16.86
C GLY A 12 5.81 -8.94 -16.31
N LYS A 13 4.79 -8.22 -16.79
CA LYS A 13 4.56 -6.79 -16.45
C LYS A 13 4.21 -6.58 -14.97
N LYS A 14 3.56 -7.55 -14.33
CA LYS A 14 3.20 -7.47 -12.91
C LYS A 14 4.44 -7.53 -12.01
N LEU A 15 5.44 -8.34 -12.35
CA LEU A 15 6.70 -8.44 -11.59
C LEU A 15 7.47 -7.12 -11.58
N LYS A 16 7.47 -6.42 -12.72
CA LYS A 16 8.07 -5.08 -12.84
C LYS A 16 7.45 -4.08 -11.86
N ILE A 17 6.13 -4.17 -11.65
CA ILE A 17 5.42 -3.32 -10.69
C ILE A 17 5.79 -3.68 -9.26
N VAL A 18 5.86 -4.97 -8.93
CA VAL A 18 6.27 -5.43 -7.59
C VAL A 18 7.69 -4.98 -7.28
N ASN A 19 8.64 -5.17 -8.19
CA ASN A 19 10.02 -4.71 -8.01
C ASN A 19 10.09 -3.19 -7.83
N TYR A 20 9.37 -2.43 -8.67
CA TYR A 20 9.29 -0.97 -8.51
C TYR A 20 8.80 -0.57 -7.12
N ILE A 21 7.80 -1.25 -6.57
CA ILE A 21 7.31 -0.98 -5.21
C ILE A 21 8.43 -1.24 -4.19
N LEU A 22 9.06 -2.41 -4.22
CA LEU A 22 10.11 -2.78 -3.28
C LEU A 22 11.32 -1.82 -3.33
N ASP A 23 11.71 -1.38 -4.53
CA ASP A 23 12.84 -0.46 -4.74
C ASP A 23 12.56 0.97 -4.25
N ASN A 24 11.29 1.36 -4.12
CA ASN A 24 10.89 2.72 -3.77
C ASN A 24 10.21 2.81 -2.39
N VAL A 25 10.20 1.72 -1.62
CA VAL A 25 9.70 1.74 -0.24
C VAL A 25 10.76 2.33 0.69
N HIS A 26 10.33 3.28 1.52
CA HIS A 26 11.11 3.78 2.64
C HIS A 26 11.09 2.77 3.79
N LEU A 27 12.23 2.11 4.04
CA LEU A 27 12.38 1.09 5.10
C LEU A 27 12.18 1.62 6.53
N SER A 28 12.17 2.94 6.73
CA SER A 28 11.90 3.55 8.03
C SER A 28 10.44 3.37 8.45
N ASN A 29 9.51 3.51 7.51
CA ASN A 29 8.06 3.49 7.74
C ASN A 29 7.30 2.50 6.84
N ASN A 30 8.01 1.71 6.04
CA ASN A 30 7.48 0.76 5.07
C ASN A 30 6.49 1.37 4.06
N THR A 31 6.61 2.66 3.74
CA THR A 31 5.71 3.34 2.79
C THR A 31 6.37 3.68 1.46
N MET A 32 5.54 3.79 0.41
CA MET A 32 5.91 4.37 -0.87
C MET A 32 4.85 5.40 -1.27
N ILE A 33 5.30 6.60 -1.63
CA ILE A 33 4.44 7.67 -2.12
C ILE A 33 4.44 7.61 -3.65
N ALA A 34 3.33 7.12 -4.22
CA ALA A 34 3.08 7.18 -5.66
C ALA A 34 1.60 6.96 -5.98
N THR A 35 1.15 7.59 -7.05
CA THR A 35 -0.14 7.32 -7.70
C THR A 35 -0.04 6.16 -8.68
N THR A 36 -1.18 5.56 -9.03
CA THR A 36 -1.24 4.49 -10.05
C THR A 36 -0.72 4.95 -11.42
N ARG A 37 -0.86 6.24 -11.75
CA ARG A 37 -0.32 6.85 -12.97
C ARG A 37 1.19 6.94 -12.96
N GLU A 38 1.79 7.34 -11.85
CA GLU A 38 3.24 7.41 -11.70
C GLU A 38 3.85 6.01 -11.78
N ILE A 39 3.25 5.02 -11.11
CA ILE A 39 3.68 3.62 -11.20
C ILE A 39 3.59 3.11 -12.64
N ALA A 40 2.49 3.40 -13.35
CA ALA A 40 2.32 2.97 -14.74
C ALA A 40 3.39 3.57 -15.66
N LYS A 41 3.68 4.87 -15.49
CA LYS A 41 4.73 5.57 -16.24
C LYS A 41 6.12 5.02 -15.93
N ALA A 42 6.45 4.82 -14.66
CA ALA A 42 7.76 4.33 -14.24
C ALA A 42 8.03 2.88 -14.68
N THR A 43 6.99 2.05 -14.72
CA THR A 43 7.11 0.63 -15.08
C THR A 43 6.90 0.35 -16.57
N GLY A 44 6.46 1.36 -17.35
CA GLY A 44 6.09 1.19 -18.76
C GLY A 44 4.90 0.23 -18.95
N THR A 45 3.95 0.22 -18.00
CA THR A 45 2.78 -0.66 -18.01
C THR A 45 1.49 0.13 -18.14
N SER A 46 0.37 -0.54 -18.42
CA SER A 46 -0.93 0.13 -18.46
C SER A 46 -1.45 0.36 -17.04
N LEU A 47 -2.27 1.41 -16.87
CA LEU A 47 -2.99 1.66 -15.63
C LEU A 47 -3.76 0.43 -15.14
N GLN A 48 -4.38 -0.31 -16.06
CA GLN A 48 -5.11 -1.52 -15.71
C GLN A 48 -4.19 -2.59 -15.11
N THR A 49 -2.99 -2.79 -15.66
CA THR A 49 -2.02 -3.73 -15.10
C THR A 49 -1.57 -3.31 -13.70
N VAL A 50 -1.34 -2.01 -13.47
CA VAL A 50 -1.02 -1.49 -12.13
C VAL A 50 -2.16 -1.75 -11.16
N ILE A 51 -3.39 -1.37 -11.51
CA ILE A 51 -4.57 -1.55 -10.65
C ILE A 51 -4.77 -3.03 -10.31
N THR A 52 -4.72 -3.92 -11.29
CA THR A 52 -4.88 -5.36 -11.05
C THR A 52 -3.75 -5.91 -10.19
N THR A 53 -2.51 -5.43 -10.36
CA THR A 53 -1.37 -5.88 -9.52
C THR A 53 -1.54 -5.42 -8.09
N LEU A 54 -1.87 -4.14 -7.87
CA LEU A 54 -2.10 -3.60 -6.52
C LEU A 54 -3.23 -4.34 -5.80
N LYS A 55 -4.34 -4.68 -6.49
CA LYS A 55 -5.42 -5.49 -5.92
C LYS A 55 -4.97 -6.87 -5.45
N ILE A 56 -4.15 -7.55 -6.24
CA ILE A 56 -3.59 -8.86 -5.84
C ILE A 56 -2.72 -8.73 -4.59
N LEU A 57 -1.94 -7.65 -4.48
CA LEU A 57 -1.12 -7.39 -3.30
C LEU A 57 -1.97 -7.01 -2.07
N GLU A 58 -3.09 -6.31 -2.24
CA GLU A 58 -4.07 -6.02 -1.18
C GLU A 58 -4.74 -7.32 -0.69
N GLU A 59 -5.26 -8.13 -1.61
CA GLU A 59 -5.89 -9.43 -1.31
C GLU A 59 -4.90 -10.40 -0.63
N GLY A 60 -3.62 -10.31 -0.96
CA GLY A 60 -2.53 -11.06 -0.34
C GLY A 60 -2.06 -10.53 1.02
N ASN A 61 -2.65 -9.46 1.55
CA ASN A 61 -2.18 -8.75 2.75
C ASN A 61 -0.70 -8.35 2.68
N ILE A 62 -0.21 -8.04 1.47
CA ILE A 62 1.17 -7.59 1.21
C ILE A 62 1.26 -6.06 1.35
N ILE A 63 0.23 -5.35 0.89
CA ILE A 63 0.12 -3.90 1.03
C ILE A 63 -1.24 -3.49 1.58
N LYS A 64 -1.27 -2.29 2.14
CA LYS A 64 -2.46 -1.43 2.17
C LYS A 64 -2.17 -0.14 1.44
N ARG A 65 -3.20 0.51 0.90
CA ARG A 65 -3.00 1.78 0.18
C ARG A 65 -4.16 2.75 0.35
N LYS A 66 -3.83 4.03 0.22
CA LYS A 66 -4.76 5.15 0.03
C LYS A 66 -4.32 5.93 -1.22
N THR A 67 -5.07 6.96 -1.60
CA THR A 67 -4.70 7.74 -2.78
C THR A 67 -3.30 8.34 -2.63
N GLY A 68 -2.38 7.93 -3.49
CA GLY A 68 -1.02 8.47 -3.56
C GLY A 68 -0.02 7.86 -2.58
N VAL A 69 -0.40 6.91 -1.72
CA VAL A 69 0.56 6.24 -0.82
C VAL A 69 0.13 4.80 -0.54
N LEU A 70 1.11 3.90 -0.48
CA LEU A 70 0.95 2.53 -0.04
C LEU A 70 1.93 2.21 1.08
N MET A 71 1.58 1.21 1.90
CA MET A 71 2.42 0.68 2.97
C MET A 71 2.55 -0.83 2.78
N LEU A 72 3.78 -1.35 2.88
CA LEU A 72 4.05 -2.78 2.90
C LEU A 72 3.79 -3.34 4.29
N ASN A 73 3.24 -4.56 4.33
CA ASN A 73 3.03 -5.30 5.56
C ASN A 73 4.39 -5.51 6.27
N PRO A 74 4.57 -5.00 7.50
CA PRO A 74 5.81 -5.14 8.26
C PRO A 74 6.25 -6.58 8.51
N GLU A 75 5.32 -7.55 8.54
CA GLU A 75 5.61 -8.98 8.69
C GLU A 75 6.47 -9.55 7.56
N LEU A 76 6.50 -8.88 6.40
CA LEU A 76 7.21 -9.35 5.21
C LEU A 76 8.66 -8.85 5.12
N LEU A 77 8.97 -7.69 5.71
CA LEU A 77 10.25 -7.00 5.52
C LEU A 77 11.13 -6.93 6.77
N MET A 78 10.56 -7.02 7.97
CA MET A 78 11.31 -6.66 9.17
C MET A 78 11.88 -7.87 9.91
N ARG A 79 13.20 -7.85 10.11
CA ARG A 79 13.93 -8.68 11.08
C ARG A 79 14.79 -7.75 11.93
N GLY A 80 14.56 -7.69 13.25
CA GLY A 80 15.56 -7.21 14.20
C GLY A 80 15.21 -6.08 15.18
N ASP A 81 14.04 -5.44 15.11
CA ASP A 81 13.60 -4.48 16.14
C ASP A 81 12.10 -4.68 16.46
N ASP A 82 11.85 -5.36 17.58
CA ASP A 82 10.51 -5.72 18.05
C ASP A 82 9.63 -4.50 18.35
N GLN A 83 10.20 -3.39 18.81
CA GLN A 83 9.44 -2.19 19.14
C GLN A 83 9.01 -1.46 17.88
N LYS A 84 9.95 -1.27 16.95
CA LYS A 84 9.65 -0.70 15.63
C LYS A 84 8.65 -1.57 14.86
N GLN A 85 8.78 -2.89 14.95
CA GLN A 85 7.83 -3.82 14.33
C GLN A 85 6.42 -3.68 14.91
N LYS A 86 6.26 -3.65 16.23
CA LYS A 86 4.96 -3.44 16.88
C LYS A 86 4.32 -2.12 16.46
N TYR A 87 5.11 -1.04 16.44
CA TYR A 87 4.63 0.26 15.99
C TYR A 87 4.12 0.20 14.54
N LEU A 88 4.90 -0.37 13.62
CA LEU A 88 4.50 -0.45 12.21
C LEU A 88 3.31 -1.38 11.98
N LEU A 89 3.13 -2.42 12.80
CA LEU A 89 1.94 -3.28 12.74
C LEU A 89 0.67 -2.52 13.14
N LEU A 90 0.75 -1.65 14.15
CA LEU A 90 -0.38 -0.79 14.55
C LEU A 90 -0.73 0.20 13.43
N GLU A 91 0.28 0.89 12.90
CA GLU A 91 0.13 1.82 11.76
C GLU A 91 -0.47 1.11 10.53
N PHE A 92 0.02 -0.10 10.22
CA PHE A 92 -0.51 -0.91 9.13
C PHE A 92 -1.97 -1.34 9.41
N GLY A 93 -2.32 -1.69 10.65
CA GLY A 93 -3.70 -1.97 11.06
C GLY A 93 -4.65 -0.82 10.74
N ASN A 94 -4.25 0.39 11.10
CA ASN A 94 -5.06 1.61 11.01
C ASN A 94 -4.97 2.34 9.66
N PHE A 95 -4.15 1.85 8.73
CA PHE A 95 -3.77 2.56 7.50
C PHE A 95 -4.94 3.05 6.63
N GLU A 96 -6.07 2.34 6.66
CA GLU A 96 -7.30 2.67 5.94
C GLU A 96 -8.34 3.39 6.81
N GLN A 97 -8.31 3.21 8.14
CA GLN A 97 -9.27 3.82 9.07
C GLN A 97 -9.14 5.34 9.13
N GLU A 98 -7.91 5.87 9.16
CA GLU A 98 -7.68 7.33 9.22
C GLU A 98 -8.28 8.09 8.03
N ALA A 99 -8.42 7.45 6.87
CA ALA A 99 -9.00 8.08 5.68
C ALA A 99 -10.53 8.20 5.81
N ASN A 100 -11.18 7.19 6.40
CA ASN A 100 -12.62 7.14 6.58
C ASN A 100 -13.07 8.09 7.70
N GLU A 101 -12.36 8.10 8.84
CA GLU A 101 -12.69 8.97 9.98
C GLU A 101 -12.56 10.47 9.62
N LYS A 102 -11.55 10.84 8.81
CA LYS A 102 -11.39 12.22 8.33
C LYS A 102 -12.51 12.65 7.38
N GLN A 103 -13.05 11.72 6.57
CA GLN A 103 -14.20 12.01 5.72
C GLN A 103 -15.48 12.16 6.55
N GLU A 104 -15.71 11.29 7.53
CA GLU A 104 -16.89 11.36 8.39
C GLU A 104 -16.92 12.65 9.24
N ASN A 105 -15.79 13.02 9.83
CA ASN A 105 -15.67 14.27 10.58
C ASN A 105 -15.93 15.50 9.70
N ALA A 106 -15.33 15.55 8.49
CA ALA A 106 -15.55 16.66 7.56
C ALA A 106 -17.01 16.77 7.08
N LEU A 107 -17.70 15.64 6.91
CA LEU A 107 -19.13 15.61 6.59
C LEU A 107 -19.98 16.09 7.77
N SER A 108 -19.70 15.62 8.98
CA SER A 108 -20.37 16.05 10.21
C SER A 108 -20.25 17.56 10.42
N ASP A 109 -19.04 18.11 10.27
CA ASP A 109 -18.79 19.55 10.37
C ASP A 109 -19.63 20.34 9.36
N TYR A 110 -19.68 19.90 8.09
CA TYR A 110 -20.46 20.56 7.05
C TYR A 110 -21.96 20.66 7.38
N TYR A 111 -22.55 19.59 7.90
CA TYR A 111 -23.97 19.58 8.27
C TYR A 111 -24.25 20.42 9.52
N SER A 112 -23.31 20.50 10.47
CA SER A 112 -23.43 21.37 11.66
C SER A 112 -23.51 22.86 11.35
N PHE A 113 -23.09 23.32 10.16
CA PHE A 113 -23.19 24.72 9.73
C PHE A 113 -24.49 25.03 8.95
N LYS A 114 -25.33 24.03 8.68
CA LYS A 114 -26.59 24.19 7.93
C LYS A 114 -27.84 24.24 8.82
N ASP A 115 -27.71 23.90 10.10
CA ASP A 115 -28.73 24.07 11.14
C ASP A 115 -28.54 25.41 11.87
#